data_AF-A0A0A1HTM0-F1
#
_entry.id   AF-A0A0A1HTM0-F1
#
_cell.length_a   1.000
_cell.length_b   1.000
_cell.length_c   1.000
_cell.angle_alpha   90.00
_cell.angle_beta   90.00
_cell.angle_gamma   90.00
#
_symmetry.space_group_name_H-M   'P 1'
#
loop_
_entity.id
_entity.type
_entity.pdbx_description
1 polymer ?
#
loop_
_entity_poly.entity_id
_entity_poly.type
_entity_poly.pdbx_seq_one_letter_code
_entity_poly.pdbx_strand_id
1 'polypeptide(L)'
;MNLRLNHRSGLQLLALMLFTSLLAGCGINTIPTLDEQAKAAWGQVQNQYQRRADLIPNLVETVKGYAQHEQETLTAVIEARAKATSIQVDANTLDNPEKLKQFQQAQDQLTGALSRLMVVSERYPDLKANQNFLALQSQLEGTENRIAVARRDFILAVQKYNTEIRTFPGRLWHSVMYSDLPIRETFEATSPDAEKAPQVKF
;
A
#
# COMPACT_ATOMS: atom_id res chain seq x y z
N MET A 1 -56.84 31.63 -1.54
CA MET A 1 -56.27 31.13 -2.81
C MET A 1 -56.13 29.62 -2.68
N ASN A 2 -57.17 28.87 -3.04
CA ASN A 2 -57.27 27.43 -2.76
C ASN A 2 -56.60 26.65 -3.90
N LEU A 3 -55.37 26.18 -3.67
CA LEU A 3 -54.67 25.26 -4.56
C LEU A 3 -55.38 23.90 -4.53
N ARG A 4 -56.27 23.65 -5.50
CA ARG A 4 -56.69 22.29 -5.84
C ARG A 4 -55.51 21.60 -6.51
N LEU A 5 -54.65 20.96 -5.72
CA LEU A 5 -53.65 20.03 -6.22
C LEU A 5 -54.40 18.90 -6.92
N ASN A 6 -54.30 18.88 -8.25
CA ASN A 6 -54.91 17.84 -9.07
C ASN A 6 -54.28 16.49 -8.67
N HIS A 7 -55.09 15.50 -8.28
CA HIS A 7 -54.58 14.20 -7.82
C HIS A 7 -53.63 13.54 -8.83
N ARG A 8 -53.83 13.80 -10.14
CA ARG A 8 -52.95 13.34 -11.24
C ARG A 8 -51.54 13.95 -11.18
N SER A 9 -51.41 15.20 -10.74
CA SER A 9 -50.12 15.90 -10.61
C SER A 9 -49.31 15.40 -9.41
N GLY A 10 -50.00 15.04 -8.32
CA GLY A 10 -49.35 14.39 -7.16
C GLY A 10 -48.82 13.00 -7.51
N LEU A 11 -49.59 12.21 -8.26
CA LEU A 11 -49.17 10.88 -8.71
C LEU A 11 -47.96 10.94 -9.66
N GLN A 12 -47.89 11.95 -10.53
CA GLN A 12 -46.76 12.19 -11.44
C GLN A 12 -45.47 12.56 -10.69
N LEU A 13 -45.57 13.41 -9.65
CA LEU A 13 -44.43 13.76 -8.80
C LEU A 13 -43.92 12.54 -8.00
N LEU A 14 -44.84 11.73 -7.49
CA LEU A 14 -44.51 10.52 -6.73
C LEU A 14 -43.88 9.45 -7.63
N ALA A 15 -44.40 9.27 -8.85
CA ALA A 15 -43.81 8.39 -9.85
C ALA A 15 -42.44 8.86 -10.34
N LEU A 16 -42.25 10.18 -10.50
CA LEU A 16 -40.94 10.76 -10.83
C LEU A 16 -39.93 10.53 -9.69
N MET A 17 -40.32 10.75 -8.44
CA MET A 17 -39.49 10.43 -7.27
C MET A 17 -39.16 8.94 -7.18
N LEU A 18 -40.14 8.05 -7.43
CA LEU A 18 -39.93 6.61 -7.41
C LEU A 18 -39.03 6.14 -8.57
N PHE A 19 -39.16 6.75 -9.74
CA PHE A 19 -38.33 6.43 -10.90
C PHE A 19 -36.90 6.94 -10.70
N THR A 20 -36.72 8.12 -10.09
CA THR A 20 -35.40 8.60 -9.66
C THR A 20 -34.79 7.74 -8.56
N SER A 21 -35.59 7.16 -7.65
CA SER A 21 -35.08 6.24 -6.61
C SER A 21 -34.80 4.82 -7.15
N LEU A 22 -35.50 4.37 -8.19
CA LEU A 22 -35.20 3.12 -8.91
C LEU A 22 -33.93 3.23 -9.78
N LEU A 23 -33.64 4.42 -10.34
CA LEU A 23 -32.33 4.75 -10.93
C LEU A 23 -31.21 4.85 -9.87
N ALA A 24 -31.57 5.07 -8.60
CA ALA A 24 -30.65 5.29 -7.50
C ALA A 24 -29.95 3.99 -7.01
N GLY A 25 -30.32 2.83 -7.53
CA GLY A 25 -29.57 1.58 -7.31
C GLY A 25 -28.26 1.50 -8.11
N CYS A 26 -28.10 2.31 -9.16
CA CYS A 26 -26.83 2.41 -9.90
C CYS A 26 -25.86 3.34 -9.15
N GLY A 27 -24.89 2.76 -8.46
CA GLY A 27 -23.77 3.50 -7.87
C GLY A 27 -23.69 3.48 -6.35
N ILE A 28 -24.79 3.17 -5.65
CA ILE A 28 -24.82 3.11 -4.18
C ILE A 28 -23.80 2.11 -3.62
N ASN A 29 -23.67 0.94 -4.25
CA ASN A 29 -22.71 -0.08 -3.85
C ASN A 29 -21.30 0.14 -4.40
N THR A 30 -21.09 1.12 -5.30
CA THR A 30 -19.78 1.36 -5.91
C THR A 30 -18.76 1.80 -4.88
N ILE A 31 -19.13 2.72 -3.98
CA ILE A 31 -18.21 3.23 -2.95
C ILE A 31 -17.76 2.10 -2.00
N PRO A 32 -18.65 1.34 -1.34
CA PRO A 32 -18.23 0.20 -0.52
C PRO A 32 -17.43 -0.86 -1.28
N THR A 33 -17.74 -1.08 -2.56
CA THR A 33 -17.01 -2.04 -3.39
C THR A 33 -15.57 -1.58 -3.65
N LEU A 34 -15.37 -0.30 -3.97
CA LEU A 34 -14.04 0.27 -4.18
C LEU A 34 -13.26 0.38 -2.87
N ASP A 35 -13.96 0.64 -1.76
CA ASP A 35 -13.41 0.64 -0.42
C ASP A 35 -12.79 -0.71 -0.04
N GLU A 36 -13.54 -1.79 -0.21
CA GLU A 36 -13.06 -3.16 0.05
C GLU A 36 -11.96 -3.58 -0.94
N GLN A 37 -11.99 -3.11 -2.19
CA GLN A 37 -10.88 -3.34 -3.13
C GLN A 37 -9.58 -2.67 -2.67
N ALA A 38 -9.65 -1.43 -2.15
CA ALA A 38 -8.48 -0.73 -1.62
C ALA A 38 -7.91 -1.44 -0.38
N LYS A 39 -8.78 -1.88 0.55
CA LYS A 39 -8.40 -2.69 1.72
C LYS A 39 -7.78 -4.03 1.33
N ALA A 40 -8.35 -4.73 0.34
CA ALA A 40 -7.80 -5.99 -0.15
C ALA A 40 -6.43 -5.81 -0.79
N ALA A 41 -6.26 -4.77 -1.62
CA ALA A 41 -4.96 -4.45 -2.22
C ALA A 41 -3.92 -4.07 -1.15
N TRP A 42 -4.33 -3.34 -0.11
CA TRP A 42 -3.50 -3.05 1.05
C TRP A 42 -3.04 -4.32 1.77
N GLY A 43 -3.95 -5.27 2.01
CA GLY A 43 -3.60 -6.57 2.59
C GLY A 43 -2.55 -7.32 1.76
N GLN A 44 -2.59 -7.22 0.42
CA GLN A 44 -1.55 -7.79 -0.42
C GLN A 44 -0.18 -7.11 -0.23
N VAL A 45 -0.15 -5.79 -0.09
CA VAL A 45 1.07 -5.04 0.22
C VAL A 45 1.67 -5.52 1.54
N GLN A 46 0.84 -5.64 2.59
CA GLN A 46 1.27 -6.14 3.89
C GLN A 46 1.85 -7.55 3.80
N ASN A 47 1.20 -8.46 3.06
CA ASN A 47 1.68 -9.82 2.88
C ASN A 47 3.08 -9.89 2.26
N GLN A 48 3.37 -9.05 1.26
CA GLN A 48 4.69 -9.04 0.64
C GLN A 48 5.76 -8.45 1.58
N TYR A 49 5.44 -7.39 2.33
CA TYR A 49 6.35 -6.82 3.32
C TYR A 49 6.62 -7.80 4.49
N GLN A 50 5.60 -8.53 4.94
CA GLN A 50 5.76 -9.57 5.94
C GLN A 50 6.69 -10.68 5.45
N ARG A 51 6.46 -11.18 4.22
CA ARG A 51 7.34 -12.18 3.60
C ARG A 51 8.79 -11.71 3.55
N ARG A 52 9.03 -10.45 3.21
CA ARG A 52 10.39 -9.87 3.23
C ARG A 52 11.00 -9.95 4.62
N ALA A 53 10.25 -9.53 5.64
CA ALA A 53 10.72 -9.57 7.02
C ALA A 53 10.98 -11.02 7.50
N ASP A 54 10.20 -12.00 7.05
CA ASP A 54 10.35 -13.41 7.45
C ASP A 54 11.61 -14.07 6.88
N LEU A 55 12.13 -13.57 5.75
CA LEU A 55 13.38 -14.07 5.14
C LEU A 55 14.64 -13.56 5.86
N ILE A 56 14.55 -12.43 6.56
CA ILE A 56 15.71 -11.74 7.14
C ILE A 56 16.45 -12.55 8.21
N PRO A 57 15.79 -13.25 9.16
CA PRO A 57 16.50 -14.06 10.14
C PRO A 57 17.41 -15.11 9.49
N ASN A 58 16.91 -15.81 8.46
CA ASN A 58 17.70 -16.79 7.72
C ASN A 58 18.87 -16.15 6.97
N LEU A 59 18.66 -14.96 6.38
CA LEU A 59 19.74 -14.19 5.75
C LEU A 59 20.81 -13.79 6.76
N VAL A 60 20.41 -13.24 7.91
CA VAL A 60 21.31 -12.80 8.98
C VAL A 60 22.14 -13.97 9.50
N GLU A 61 21.53 -15.13 9.78
CA GLU A 61 22.27 -16.31 10.24
C GLU A 61 23.24 -16.84 9.17
N THR A 62 22.84 -16.83 7.90
CA THR A 62 23.73 -17.22 6.79
C THR A 62 24.93 -16.29 6.70
N VAL A 63 24.73 -14.97 6.75
CA VAL A 63 25.83 -14.00 6.69
C VAL A 63 26.73 -14.09 7.93
N LYS A 64 26.15 -14.24 9.13
CA LYS A 64 26.91 -14.44 10.38
C LYS A 64 27.90 -15.59 10.30
N GLY A 65 27.56 -16.69 9.61
CA GLY A 65 28.46 -17.83 9.43
C GLY A 65 29.78 -17.49 8.72
N TYR A 66 29.79 -16.46 7.88
CA TYR A 66 30.94 -16.09 7.04
C TYR A 66 31.56 -14.73 7.39
N ALA A 67 30.77 -13.80 7.92
CA ALA A 67 31.14 -12.41 8.14
C ALA A 67 30.91 -11.99 9.60
N GLN A 68 31.45 -12.75 10.56
CA GLN A 68 31.26 -12.49 12.00
C GLN A 68 31.74 -11.11 12.47
N HIS A 69 32.69 -10.51 11.76
CA HIS A 69 33.20 -9.17 12.06
C HIS A 69 32.26 -8.04 11.63
N GLU A 70 31.22 -8.33 10.83
CA GLU A 70 30.25 -7.35 10.32
C GLU A 70 29.05 -7.15 11.29
N GLN A 71 29.34 -7.10 12.59
CA GLN A 71 28.31 -7.03 13.64
C GLN A 71 27.45 -5.78 13.53
N GLU A 72 28.06 -4.63 13.22
CA GLU A 72 27.35 -3.36 13.04
C GLU A 72 26.32 -3.47 11.90
N THR A 73 26.74 -4.00 10.75
CA THR A 73 25.87 -4.21 9.59
C THR A 73 24.71 -5.15 9.91
N LEU A 74 24.99 -6.28 10.55
CA LEU A 74 23.97 -7.27 10.93
C LEU A 74 22.99 -6.71 11.96
N THR A 75 23.48 -5.94 12.94
CA THR A 75 22.65 -5.28 13.96
C THR A 75 21.72 -4.27 13.31
N ALA A 76 22.22 -3.44 12.38
CA ALA A 76 21.42 -2.48 11.64
C ALA A 76 20.28 -3.15 10.85
N VAL A 77 20.52 -4.34 10.27
CA VAL A 77 19.47 -5.11 9.56
C VAL A 77 18.43 -5.66 10.53
N ILE A 78 18.86 -6.19 11.68
CA ILE A 78 17.94 -6.72 12.72
C ILE A 78 17.07 -5.59 13.27
N GLU A 79 17.66 -4.43 13.59
CA GLU A 79 16.93 -3.27 14.09
C GLU A 79 15.97 -2.70 13.05
N ALA A 80 16.40 -2.58 11.79
CA ALA A 80 15.55 -2.11 10.71
C ALA A 80 14.37 -3.06 10.48
N ARG A 81 14.58 -4.38 10.54
CA ARG A 81 13.51 -5.37 10.51
C ARG A 81 12.55 -5.16 11.67
N ALA A 82 13.06 -5.04 12.90
CA ALA A 82 12.24 -4.86 14.08
C ALA A 82 11.32 -3.64 13.95
N LYS A 83 11.86 -2.50 13.51
CA LYS A 83 11.09 -1.28 13.22
C LYS A 83 10.06 -1.48 12.11
N ALA A 84 10.44 -2.15 11.02
CA ALA A 84 9.52 -2.42 9.91
C ALA A 84 8.35 -3.33 10.31
N THR A 85 8.56 -4.25 11.25
CA THR A 85 7.52 -5.16 11.78
C THR A 85 6.75 -4.60 12.97
N SER A 86 7.26 -3.60 13.68
CA SER A 86 6.60 -3.04 14.88
C SER A 86 5.42 -2.15 14.55
N ILE A 87 5.34 -1.64 13.32
CA ILE A 87 4.23 -0.81 12.87
C ILE A 87 3.04 -1.74 12.62
N GLN A 88 2.17 -1.83 13.62
CA GLN A 88 0.90 -2.54 13.50
C GLN A 88 0.01 -1.76 12.53
N VAL A 89 -0.18 -2.35 11.36
CA VAL A 89 -1.04 -1.81 10.33
C VAL A 89 -2.31 -2.66 10.30
N ASP A 90 -3.43 -2.04 10.64
CA ASP A 90 -4.77 -2.57 10.49
C ASP A 90 -5.47 -1.97 9.25
N ALA A 91 -6.68 -2.45 8.93
CA ALA A 91 -7.47 -1.92 7.82
C ALA A 91 -7.76 -0.41 7.95
N ASN A 92 -7.76 0.12 9.17
CA ASN A 92 -8.00 1.54 9.48
C ASN A 92 -6.75 2.40 9.29
N THR A 93 -5.59 1.79 9.05
CA THR A 93 -4.34 2.51 8.78
C THR A 93 -4.42 3.29 7.46
N LEU A 94 -5.25 2.84 6.52
CA LEU A 94 -5.54 3.55 5.27
C LEU A 94 -6.18 4.93 5.48
N ASP A 95 -6.83 5.11 6.62
CA ASP A 95 -7.52 6.36 6.97
C ASP A 95 -6.60 7.27 7.81
N ASN A 96 -5.35 6.85 8.07
CA ASN A 96 -4.35 7.60 8.82
C ASN A 96 -3.06 7.81 7.99
N PRO A 97 -2.95 8.96 7.29
CA PRO A 97 -1.76 9.35 6.52
C PRO A 97 -0.43 9.21 7.25
N GLU A 98 -0.39 9.62 8.52
CA GLU A 98 0.83 9.62 9.31
C GLU A 98 1.32 8.20 9.60
N LYS A 99 0.40 7.26 9.88
CA LYS A 99 0.75 5.85 10.02
C LYS A 99 1.26 5.24 8.70
N LEU A 100 0.64 5.59 7.57
CA LEU A 100 1.09 5.12 6.25
C LEU A 100 2.51 5.62 5.94
N LYS A 101 2.79 6.88 6.26
CA LYS A 101 4.12 7.49 6.10
C LYS A 101 5.16 6.84 7.02
N GLN A 102 4.83 6.62 8.28
CA GLN A 102 5.71 5.90 9.22
C GLN A 102 5.99 4.48 8.73
N PHE A 103 4.97 3.78 8.24
CA PHE A 103 5.12 2.46 7.63
C PHE A 103 6.10 2.51 6.47
N GLN A 104 5.89 3.43 5.52
CA GLN A 104 6.78 3.59 4.36
C GLN A 104 8.23 3.87 4.79
N GLN A 105 8.44 4.80 5.72
CA GLN A 105 9.78 5.14 6.22
C GLN A 105 10.49 3.94 6.85
N ALA A 106 9.79 3.13 7.64
CA ALA A 106 10.38 1.92 8.22
C ALA A 106 10.72 0.88 7.15
N GLN A 107 9.88 0.74 6.12
CA GLN A 107 10.17 -0.14 4.99
C GLN A 107 11.37 0.34 4.16
N ASP A 108 11.54 1.65 4.00
CA ASP A 108 12.68 2.24 3.27
C ASP A 108 13.99 2.09 4.05
N GLN A 109 13.96 2.25 5.38
CA GLN A 109 15.10 1.97 6.26
C GLN A 109 15.56 0.52 6.14
N LEU A 110 14.62 -0.43 6.08
CA LEU A 110 14.90 -1.85 5.88
C LEU A 110 15.55 -2.11 4.51
N THR A 111 15.01 -1.54 3.43
CA THR A 111 15.61 -1.63 2.09
C THR A 111 17.04 -1.10 2.08
N GLY A 112 17.28 0.03 2.74
CA GLY A 112 18.62 0.62 2.85
C GLY A 112 19.60 -0.26 3.64
N ALA A 113 19.14 -0.87 4.74
CA ALA A 113 19.95 -1.80 5.52
C ALA A 113 20.31 -3.08 4.73
N LEU A 114 19.34 -3.65 4.02
CA LEU A 114 19.57 -4.80 3.14
C LEU A 114 20.54 -4.46 2.00
N SER A 115 20.44 -3.27 1.40
CA SER A 115 21.36 -2.84 0.35
C SER A 115 22.80 -2.76 0.85
N ARG A 116 23.02 -2.21 2.06
CA ARG A 116 24.36 -2.20 2.69
C ARG A 116 24.88 -3.62 2.97
N LEU A 117 24.01 -4.51 3.43
CA LEU A 117 24.37 -5.91 3.66
C LEU A 117 24.80 -6.61 2.35
N MET A 118 24.14 -6.33 1.23
CA MET A 118 24.54 -6.87 -0.08
C MET A 118 25.92 -6.37 -0.50
N VAL A 119 26.23 -5.08 -0.31
CA VAL A 119 27.58 -4.53 -0.58
C VAL A 119 28.63 -5.20 0.30
N VAL A 120 28.33 -5.43 1.58
CA VAL A 120 29.24 -6.15 2.48
C VAL A 120 29.48 -7.57 1.97
N SER A 121 28.44 -8.27 1.52
CA SER A 121 28.55 -9.65 1.02
C SER A 121 29.51 -9.80 -0.17
N GLU A 122 29.71 -8.76 -0.98
CA GLU A 122 30.65 -8.78 -2.11
C GLU A 122 32.12 -8.94 -1.67
N ARG A 123 32.43 -8.55 -0.43
CA ARG A 123 33.79 -8.65 0.14
C ARG A 123 34.11 -10.06 0.66
N TYR A 124 33.13 -10.96 0.67
CA TYR A 124 33.24 -12.32 1.20
C TYR A 124 32.95 -13.35 0.08
N PRO A 125 33.98 -13.78 -0.68
CA PRO A 125 33.79 -14.69 -1.82
C PRO A 125 33.06 -16.00 -1.47
N ASP A 126 33.37 -16.59 -0.31
CA ASP A 126 32.75 -17.83 0.12
C ASP A 126 31.25 -17.67 0.44
N LEU A 127 30.85 -16.52 1.00
CA LEU A 127 29.45 -16.17 1.22
C LEU A 127 28.75 -15.91 -0.12
N LYS A 128 29.40 -15.18 -1.02
CA LYS A 128 28.89 -14.88 -2.36
C LYS A 128 28.63 -16.16 -3.18
N ALA A 129 29.46 -17.18 -2.99
CA ALA A 129 29.30 -18.49 -3.62
C ALA A 129 28.37 -19.44 -2.85
N ASN A 130 27.92 -19.07 -1.65
CA ASN A 130 27.05 -19.92 -0.83
C ASN A 130 25.66 -20.03 -1.46
N GLN A 131 25.22 -21.27 -1.72
CA GLN A 131 23.95 -21.54 -2.39
C GLN A 131 22.73 -21.09 -1.58
N ASN A 132 22.77 -21.18 -0.25
CA ASN A 132 21.67 -20.71 0.60
C ASN A 132 21.58 -19.18 0.55
N PHE A 133 22.72 -18.48 0.55
CA PHE A 133 22.76 -17.03 0.42
C PHE A 133 22.21 -16.57 -0.94
N LEU A 134 22.64 -17.18 -2.04
CA LEU A 134 22.13 -16.89 -3.39
C LEU A 134 20.63 -17.15 -3.50
N ALA A 135 20.13 -18.24 -2.91
CA ALA A 135 18.70 -18.54 -2.88
C ALA A 135 17.91 -17.48 -2.09
N LEU A 136 18.40 -17.06 -0.92
CA LEU A 136 17.77 -16.01 -0.12
C LEU A 136 17.78 -14.65 -0.83
N GLN A 137 18.88 -14.31 -1.50
CA GLN A 137 18.98 -13.11 -2.31
C GLN A 137 17.93 -13.10 -3.43
N SER A 138 17.81 -14.21 -4.17
CA SER A 138 16.79 -14.36 -5.22
C SER A 138 15.36 -14.28 -4.66
N GLN A 139 15.10 -14.86 -3.50
CA GLN A 139 13.80 -14.77 -2.83
C GLN A 139 13.47 -13.34 -2.40
N LEU A 140 14.45 -12.60 -1.88
CA LEU A 140 14.29 -11.19 -1.50
C LEU A 140 14.05 -10.31 -2.71
N GLU A 141 14.85 -10.44 -3.77
CA GLU A 141 14.63 -9.74 -5.04
C GLU A 141 13.22 -10.03 -5.61
N GLY A 142 12.84 -11.31 -5.64
CA GLY A 142 11.50 -11.71 -6.05
C GLY A 142 10.40 -11.16 -5.13
N THR A 143 10.69 -10.86 -3.88
CA THR A 143 9.75 -10.23 -2.95
C THR A 143 9.67 -8.72 -3.22
N GLU A 144 10.79 -8.03 -3.46
CA GLU A 144 10.81 -6.62 -3.85
C GLU A 144 10.01 -6.35 -5.14
N ASN A 145 10.18 -7.21 -6.15
CA ASN A 145 9.40 -7.11 -7.38
C ASN A 145 7.88 -7.26 -7.12
N ARG A 146 7.48 -8.15 -6.21
CA ARG A 146 6.08 -8.31 -5.80
C ARG A 146 5.58 -7.14 -4.95
N ILE A 147 6.43 -6.56 -4.10
CA ILE A 147 6.12 -5.34 -3.36
C ILE A 147 5.82 -4.20 -4.33
N ALA A 148 6.66 -4.00 -5.36
CA ALA A 148 6.45 -2.95 -6.35
C ALA A 148 5.09 -3.10 -7.07
N VAL A 149 4.75 -4.32 -7.50
CA VAL A 149 3.45 -4.60 -8.13
C VAL A 149 2.30 -4.38 -7.16
N ALA A 150 2.39 -4.91 -5.93
CA ALA A 150 1.34 -4.74 -4.93
C ALA A 150 1.11 -3.26 -4.56
N ARG A 151 2.18 -2.46 -4.44
CA ARG A 151 2.08 -1.01 -4.21
C ARG A 151 1.38 -0.31 -5.37
N ARG A 152 1.74 -0.65 -6.61
CA ARG A 152 1.07 -0.11 -7.81
C ARG A 152 -0.41 -0.44 -7.81
N ASP A 153 -0.77 -1.69 -7.56
CA ASP A 153 -2.17 -2.14 -7.59
C ASP A 153 -2.98 -1.47 -6.46
N PHE A 154 -2.38 -1.27 -5.29
CA PHE A 154 -2.96 -0.48 -4.20
C PHE A 154 -3.16 1.00 -4.57
N ILE A 155 -2.15 1.65 -5.18
CA ILE A 155 -2.28 3.04 -5.67
C ILE A 155 -3.45 3.14 -6.66
N LEU A 156 -3.58 2.21 -7.60
CA LEU A 156 -4.67 2.19 -8.57
C LEU A 156 -6.04 1.97 -7.91
N ALA A 157 -6.12 1.09 -6.90
CA ALA A 157 -7.35 0.87 -6.15
C ALA A 157 -7.79 2.13 -5.37
N VAL A 158 -6.85 2.77 -4.67
CA VAL A 158 -7.11 4.03 -3.97
C VAL A 158 -7.46 5.16 -4.95
N GLN A 159 -6.80 5.23 -6.11
CA GLN A 159 -7.13 6.20 -7.14
C GLN A 159 -8.59 6.05 -7.58
N LYS A 160 -9.03 4.83 -7.91
CA LYS A 160 -10.42 4.56 -8.30
C LYS A 160 -11.41 4.96 -7.20
N TYR A 161 -11.14 4.55 -5.96
CA TYR A 161 -11.94 4.91 -4.79
C TYR A 161 -12.03 6.44 -4.61
N ASN A 162 -10.88 7.13 -4.60
CA ASN A 162 -10.81 8.58 -4.46
C ASN A 162 -11.49 9.30 -5.62
N THR A 163 -11.39 8.79 -6.85
CA THR A 163 -12.10 9.36 -8.01
C THR A 163 -13.61 9.24 -7.83
N GLU A 164 -14.13 8.09 -7.40
CA GLU A 164 -15.56 7.87 -7.20
C GLU A 164 -16.14 8.85 -6.17
N ILE A 165 -15.52 8.99 -4.99
CA ILE A 165 -16.03 9.88 -3.94
C ILE A 165 -15.87 11.37 -4.27
N ARG A 166 -15.03 11.73 -5.25
CA ARG A 166 -14.75 13.12 -5.66
C ARG A 166 -15.51 13.57 -6.90
N THR A 167 -16.02 12.64 -7.71
CA THR A 167 -16.66 12.95 -9.00
C THR A 167 -18.16 12.70 -8.98
N PHE A 168 -18.89 13.27 -9.95
CA PHE A 168 -20.32 13.04 -10.09
C PHE A 168 -20.57 11.74 -10.87
N PRO A 169 -21.53 10.87 -10.47
CA PRO A 169 -22.49 11.04 -9.38
C PRO A 169 -22.00 10.57 -7.99
N GLY A 170 -20.88 9.85 -7.90
CA GLY A 170 -20.41 9.21 -6.66
C GLY A 170 -20.28 10.14 -5.44
N ARG A 171 -19.86 11.40 -5.63
CA ARG A 171 -19.80 12.42 -4.58
C ARG A 171 -21.14 12.65 -3.86
N LEU A 172 -22.27 12.49 -4.55
CA LEU A 172 -23.60 12.60 -3.92
C LEU A 172 -23.82 11.45 -2.95
N TRP A 173 -23.57 10.21 -3.40
CA TRP A 173 -23.67 9.01 -2.57
C TRP A 173 -22.73 9.05 -1.38
N HIS A 174 -21.50 9.51 -1.60
CA HIS A 174 -20.53 9.76 -0.53
C HIS A 174 -21.09 10.72 0.51
N SER A 175 -21.58 11.89 0.10
CA SER A 175 -22.10 12.90 1.03
C SER A 175 -23.36 12.48 1.80
N VAL A 176 -24.23 11.65 1.20
CA VAL A 176 -25.53 11.28 1.79
C VAL A 176 -25.45 10.01 2.63
N MET A 177 -24.62 9.03 2.25
CA MET A 177 -24.62 7.69 2.85
C MET A 177 -23.28 7.21 3.39
N TYR A 178 -22.15 7.74 2.89
CA TYR A 178 -20.81 7.23 3.19
C TYR A 178 -19.84 8.36 3.60
N SER A 179 -20.36 9.37 4.28
CA SER A 179 -19.62 10.61 4.60
C SER A 179 -18.52 10.40 5.63
N ASP A 180 -18.55 9.26 6.33
CA ASP A 180 -17.54 8.77 7.25
C ASP A 180 -16.28 8.23 6.54
N LEU A 181 -16.39 7.82 5.27
CA LEU A 181 -15.25 7.28 4.53
C LEU A 181 -14.34 8.42 4.03
N PRO A 182 -13.07 8.52 4.47
CA PRO A 182 -12.21 9.63 4.11
C PRO A 182 -11.59 9.46 2.71
N ILE A 183 -11.06 10.56 2.17
CA ILE A 183 -10.10 10.49 1.06
C ILE A 183 -8.84 9.81 1.59
N ARG A 184 -8.32 8.83 0.85
CA ARG A 184 -7.14 8.08 1.25
C ARG A 184 -5.88 8.61 0.60
N GLU A 185 -4.79 8.58 1.36
CA GLU A 185 -3.45 8.78 0.80
C GLU A 185 -2.89 7.48 0.23
N THR A 186 -1.89 7.60 -0.62
CA THR A 186 -1.18 6.47 -1.21
C THR A 186 0.31 6.59 -0.96
N PHE A 187 1.02 5.51 -1.29
CA PHE A 187 2.47 5.59 -1.48
C PHE A 187 2.84 6.70 -2.47
N GLU A 188 3.93 7.39 -2.18
CA GLU A 188 4.56 8.30 -3.15
C GLU A 188 5.09 7.48 -4.34
N ALA A 189 4.73 7.89 -5.57
CA ALA A 189 5.13 7.22 -6.80
C ALA A 189 6.63 7.35 -7.11
N THR A 190 7.32 8.27 -6.44
CA THR A 190 8.69 8.67 -6.72
C THR A 190 9.42 8.75 -5.38
N SER A 191 10.52 7.99 -5.23
CA SER A 191 11.48 8.28 -4.17
C SER A 191 11.93 9.74 -4.31
N PRO A 192 12.20 10.48 -3.21
CA PRO A 192 12.75 11.84 -3.27
C PRO A 192 14.02 11.96 -4.15
N ASP A 193 14.71 10.84 -4.40
CA ASP A 193 15.92 10.79 -5.23
C ASP A 193 15.69 10.28 -6.66
N ALA A 194 14.49 9.83 -7.02
CA ALA A 194 14.21 9.38 -8.39
C ALA A 194 14.15 10.53 -9.42
N GLU A 195 14.02 11.78 -8.97
CA GLU A 195 14.22 12.97 -9.82
C GLU A 195 15.70 13.30 -10.07
N LYS A 196 16.62 12.75 -9.28
CA LYS A 196 18.07 12.93 -9.45
C LYS A 196 18.63 11.78 -10.27
N ALA A 197 18.59 11.92 -11.60
CA ALA A 197 19.31 11.01 -12.48
C ALA A 197 20.79 10.90 -12.05
N PRO A 198 21.36 9.69 -11.93
CA PRO A 198 22.76 9.53 -11.54
C PRO A 198 23.66 10.21 -12.57
N GLN A 199 24.47 11.18 -12.12
CA GLN A 199 25.49 11.78 -12.97
C GLN A 199 26.61 10.76 -13.16
N VAL A 200 26.60 10.08 -14.30
CA VAL A 200 27.73 9.25 -14.72
C VAL A 200 28.90 10.17 -15.01
N LYS A 201 29.87 10.20 -14.09
CA LYS A 201 31.18 10.80 -14.33
C LYS A 201 32.08 9.70 -14.90
N PHE A 202 32.52 9.88 -16.15
CA PHE A 202 33.66 9.17 -16.71
C PHE A 202 34.95 9.70 -16.12
#